data_AF-A0A7J2T8G9-F1
#
_entry.id   AF-A0A7J2T8G9-F1
#
_cell.length_a   1.000
_cell.length_b   1.000
_cell.length_c   1.000
_cell.angle_alpha   90.00
_cell.angle_beta   90.00
_cell.angle_gamma   90.00
#
_symmetry.space_group_name_H-M   'P 1'
#
loop_
_entity.id
_entity.type
_entity.pdbx_description
1 polymer ?
#
loop_
_entity_poly.entity_id
_entity_poly.type
_entity_poly.pdbx_seq_one_letter_code
_entity_poly.pdbx_strand_id
1 'polypeptide(L)'
;ELTKKVAEINTKACFIEKEKEKYIPLVVCAHEIAQVAAKLAEEAREIEKYSDTLVRKPHSKDGRLKVKEKLMMPLVFDETIY
;
A
#
# COMPACT_ATOMS: atom_id res chain seq x y z
N GLU A 1 -5.62 -5.48 5.56
CA GLU A 1 -6.61 -5.30 6.66
C GLU A 1 -7.16 -3.89 6.82
N LEU A 2 -6.39 -2.88 7.28
CA LEU A 2 -6.95 -1.56 7.60
C LEU A 2 -7.67 -0.87 6.44
N THR A 3 -7.03 -0.76 5.27
CA THR A 3 -7.63 -0.15 4.07
C THR A 3 -8.87 -0.90 3.57
N LYS A 4 -8.94 -2.22 3.76
CA LYS A 4 -10.13 -3.01 3.44
C LYS A 4 -11.32 -2.59 4.33
N LYS A 5 -11.06 -2.33 5.61
CA LYS A 5 -12.09 -1.89 6.56
C LYS A 5 -12.65 -0.51 6.26
N VAL A 6 -11.84 0.38 5.67
CA VAL A 6 -12.28 1.72 5.21
C VAL A 6 -13.47 1.61 4.25
N ALA A 7 -13.44 0.66 3.31
CA ALA A 7 -14.53 0.48 2.35
C ALA A 7 -15.85 0.07 3.05
N GLU A 8 -15.78 -0.81 4.04
CA GLU A 8 -16.96 -1.23 4.81
C GLU A 8 -17.55 -0.06 5.64
N ILE A 9 -16.68 0.72 6.29
CA ILE A 9 -17.10 1.88 7.09
C ILE A 9 -17.73 2.96 6.19
N ASN A 10 -17.10 3.28 5.06
CA ASN A 10 -17.64 4.26 4.11
C ASN A 10 -18.95 3.79 3.49
N THR A 11 -19.10 2.49 3.19
CA THR A 11 -20.37 1.95 2.67
C THR A 11 -21.49 2.17 3.68
N LYS A 12 -21.23 1.89 4.96
CA LYS A 12 -22.19 2.13 6.04
C LYS A 12 -22.49 3.62 6.20
N ALA A 13 -21.48 4.47 6.23
CA ALA A 13 -21.64 5.90 6.48
C ALA A 13 -22.37 6.61 5.33
N CYS A 14 -22.00 6.33 4.08
CA CYS A 14 -22.53 7.08 2.94
C CYS A 14 -23.89 6.58 2.45
N PHE A 15 -24.20 5.29 2.63
CA PHE A 15 -25.37 4.68 1.96
C PHE A 15 -26.38 4.03 2.92
N ILE A 16 -26.02 3.81 4.18
CA ILE A 16 -26.89 3.11 5.15
C ILE A 16 -27.31 4.05 6.28
N GLU A 17 -26.37 4.74 6.91
CA GLU A 17 -26.64 5.68 8.00
C GLU A 17 -27.22 6.99 7.46
N LYS A 18 -28.29 7.48 8.11
CA LYS A 18 -29.02 8.68 7.68
C LYS A 18 -28.88 9.83 8.67
N GLU A 19 -28.50 9.54 9.91
CA GLU A 19 -28.30 10.57 10.93
C GLU A 19 -26.94 11.24 10.76
N LYS A 20 -26.94 12.56 10.56
CA LYS A 20 -25.71 13.35 10.32
C LYS A 20 -24.72 13.24 11.47
N GLU A 21 -25.21 13.19 12.70
CA GLU A 21 -24.43 13.06 13.92
C GLU A 21 -23.68 11.72 13.98
N LYS A 22 -24.14 10.71 13.21
CA LYS A 22 -23.52 9.39 13.14
C LYS A 22 -22.66 9.21 11.91
N TYR A 23 -23.17 9.54 10.71
CA TYR A 23 -22.40 9.27 9.49
C TYR A 23 -21.20 10.20 9.31
N ILE A 24 -21.26 11.47 9.75
CA ILE A 24 -20.14 12.41 9.60
C ILE A 24 -18.91 11.90 10.37
N PRO A 25 -18.99 11.55 11.67
CA PRO A 25 -17.86 10.95 12.38
C PRO A 25 -17.36 9.64 11.77
N LEU A 26 -18.25 8.82 11.21
CA LEU A 26 -17.87 7.55 10.57
C LEU A 26 -17.01 7.77 9.32
N VAL A 27 -17.38 8.73 8.46
CA VAL A 27 -16.56 9.09 7.28
C VAL A 27 -15.20 9.62 7.71
N VAL A 28 -15.15 10.53 8.69
CA VAL A 28 -13.88 11.07 9.21
C VAL A 28 -13.01 9.94 9.76
N CYS A 29 -13.58 9.04 10.58
CA CYS A 29 -12.88 7.88 11.12
C CYS A 29 -12.28 6.99 10.01
N ALA A 30 -13.00 6.79 8.90
CA ALA A 30 -12.50 6.03 7.77
C ALA A 30 -11.25 6.67 7.12
N HIS A 31 -11.21 8.01 7.04
CA HIS A 31 -10.05 8.74 6.54
C HIS A 31 -8.85 8.68 7.49
N GLU A 32 -9.08 8.77 8.80
CA GLU A 32 -8.02 8.58 9.81
C GLU A 32 -7.40 7.17 9.73
N ILE A 33 -8.24 6.13 9.56
CA ILE A 33 -7.76 4.76 9.35
C ILE A 33 -6.91 4.66 8.08
N ALA A 34 -7.34 5.31 6.99
CA ALA A 34 -6.56 5.33 5.75
C ALA A 34 -5.20 6.01 5.92
N GLN A 35 -5.14 7.11 6.69
CA GLN A 35 -3.88 7.80 7.00
C GLN A 35 -2.92 6.91 7.81
N VAL A 36 -3.42 6.22 8.84
CA VAL A 36 -2.61 5.28 9.64
C VAL A 36 -2.12 4.11 8.77
N ALA A 37 -2.97 3.59 7.89
CA ALA A 37 -2.57 2.52 6.98
C ALA A 37 -1.47 2.95 6.00
N ALA A 38 -1.53 4.19 5.48
CA ALA A 38 -0.48 4.74 4.64
C ALA A 38 0.84 4.89 5.41
N LYS A 39 0.78 5.36 6.67
CA LYS A 39 1.96 5.46 7.53
C LYS A 39 2.61 4.10 7.77
N LEU A 40 1.82 3.06 8.08
CA LEU A 40 2.32 1.70 8.27
C LEU A 40 2.97 1.13 6.99
N ALA A 41 2.42 1.44 5.82
CA ALA A 41 3.01 1.03 4.54
C ALA A 41 4.38 1.70 4.30
N GLU A 42 4.52 2.97 4.65
CA GLU A 42 5.82 3.66 4.56
C GLU A 42 6.81 3.12 5.58
N GLU A 43 6.39 2.87 6.83
CA GLU A 43 7.24 2.24 7.85
C GLU A 43 7.77 0.88 7.39
N ALA A 44 6.92 0.03 6.79
CA ALA A 44 7.35 -1.24 6.20
C ALA A 44 8.39 -1.02 5.09
N ARG A 45 8.19 -0.02 4.24
CA ARG A 45 9.14 0.33 3.17
C ARG A 45 10.48 0.81 3.74
N GLU A 46 10.48 1.60 4.81
CA GLU A 46 11.69 2.07 5.49
C GLU A 46 12.46 0.91 6.14
N ILE A 47 11.76 -0.08 6.71
CA ILE A 47 12.39 -1.30 7.24
C ILE A 47 13.16 -2.06 6.14
N GLU A 48 12.57 -2.20 4.96
CA GLU A 48 13.21 -2.84 3.81
C GLU A 48 14.40 -2.03 3.26
N LYS A 49 14.32 -0.69 3.31
CA LYS A 49 15.46 0.18 2.95
C LYS A 49 16.61 0.00 3.94
N TYR A 50 16.31 0.02 5.25
CA TYR A 50 17.30 -0.12 6.31
C TYR A 50 18.02 -1.47 6.24
N SER A 51 17.30 -2.52 5.88
CA SER A 51 17.85 -3.89 5.77
C SER A 51 18.54 -4.16 4.42
N ASP A 52 18.56 -3.20 3.49
CA ASP A 52 19.04 -3.37 2.11
C ASP A 52 18.38 -4.54 1.34
N THR A 53 17.10 -4.79 1.63
CA THR A 53 16.29 -5.89 1.05
C THR A 53 15.17 -5.40 0.13
N LEU A 54 15.04 -4.09 -0.08
CA LEU A 54 13.91 -3.52 -0.84
C LEU A 54 13.83 -4.04 -2.29
N VAL A 55 12.80 -4.83 -2.58
CA VAL A 55 12.55 -5.37 -3.92
C VAL A 55 12.20 -4.25 -4.91
N ARG A 56 12.88 -4.25 -6.07
CA ARG A 56 12.65 -3.33 -7.19
C ARG A 56 12.53 -4.14 -8.47
N LYS A 57 11.45 -3.95 -9.22
CA LYS A 57 11.16 -4.69 -10.48
C LYS A 57 11.01 -3.77 -11.70
N PRO A 58 12.08 -3.13 -12.20
CA PRO A 58 11.99 -2.31 -13.41
C PRO A 58 11.90 -3.16 -14.68
N HIS A 59 11.33 -2.57 -15.73
CA HIS A 59 11.35 -3.14 -17.08
C HIS A 59 12.67 -2.78 -17.79
N SER A 60 13.18 -3.72 -18.58
CA SER A 60 14.29 -3.49 -19.51
C SER A 60 13.82 -2.80 -20.79
N LYS A 61 14.76 -2.39 -21.66
CA LYS A 61 14.46 -1.75 -22.95
C LYS A 61 13.51 -2.57 -23.83
N ASP A 62 13.64 -3.89 -23.77
CA ASP A 62 12.84 -4.83 -24.57
C ASP A 62 11.58 -5.29 -23.81
N GLY A 63 11.21 -4.61 -22.71
CA GLY A 63 10.02 -4.89 -21.91
C GLY A 63 10.16 -6.04 -20.91
N ARG A 64 11.25 -6.82 -20.94
CA ARG A 64 11.46 -7.92 -19.99
C ARG A 64 11.69 -7.40 -18.57
N LEU A 65 11.14 -8.09 -17.57
CA LEU A 65 11.30 -7.73 -16.17
C LEU A 65 12.71 -8.04 -15.67
N LYS A 66 13.25 -7.09 -14.91
CA LYS A 66 14.47 -7.27 -14.12
C LYS A 66 14.15 -7.07 -12.65
N VAL A 67 14.94 -7.65 -11.76
CA VAL A 67 14.78 -7.55 -10.31
C VAL A 67 16.10 -7.18 -9.64
N LYS A 68 16.01 -6.45 -8.53
CA LYS A 68 17.09 -6.26 -7.55
C LYS A 68 16.52 -5.99 -6.17
N GLU A 69 17.27 -6.33 -5.14
CA GLU A 69 16.93 -6.06 -3.72
C GLU A 69 17.92 -5.07 -3.12
N LYS A 70 19.22 -5.41 -3.17
CA LYS A 70 20.28 -4.52 -2.71
C LYS A 70 20.41 -3.27 -3.55
N LEU A 71 20.61 -2.13 -2.90
CA LEU A 71 20.67 -0.82 -3.54
C LEU A 71 21.81 -0.74 -4.57
N MET A 72 22.98 -1.29 -4.25
CA MET A 72 24.18 -1.19 -5.09
C MET A 72 24.38 -2.36 -6.05
N MET A 73 23.53 -3.40 -6.00
CA MET A 73 23.62 -4.52 -6.92
C MET A 73 23.03 -4.18 -8.31
N PRO A 74 23.57 -4.79 -9.38
CA PRO A 74 23.01 -4.67 -10.71
C PRO A 74 21.64 -5.37 -10.79
N LEU A 75 20.85 -4.95 -11.76
CA LEU A 75 19.58 -5.59 -12.09
C LEU A 75 19.83 -6.92 -12.81
N VAL A 76 19.23 -8.00 -12.29
CA VAL A 76 19.24 -9.33 -12.93
C VAL A 76 17.89 -9.60 -13.58
N PHE A 77 17.83 -10.49 -14.58
CA PHE A 77 16.54 -10.88 -15.16
C PHE A 77 15.77 -11.73 -14.14
N ASP A 78 14.45 -11.52 -14.07
CA ASP A 78 13.58 -12.31 -13.20
C ASP A 78 13.29 -13.66 -13.90
N GLU A 79 14.00 -14.71 -13.51
CA GLU A 79 13.87 -16.07 -14.09
C GLU A 79 12.59 -16.77 -13.63
N THR A 80 11.86 -16.23 -12.65
CA THR A 80 10.61 -16.83 -12.15
C THR A 80 9.41 -16.61 -13.08
N ILE A 81 9.62 -15.94 -14.21
CA ILE A 81 8.57 -15.53 -15.16
C ILE A 81 8.59 -16.39 -16.46
N TYR A 82 9.42 -17.45 -16.53
CA TYR A 82 9.44 -18.40 -17.66
C TYR A 82 9.57 -19.86 -17.20
#